data_AF-A0A8J8A462-F1
#
_entry.id   AF-A0A8J8A462-F1
#
_cell.length_a   1.000
_cell.length_b   1.000
_cell.length_c   1.000
_cell.angle_alpha   90.00
_cell.angle_beta   90.00
_cell.angle_gamma   90.00
#
_symmetry.space_group_name_H-M   'P 1'
#
loop_
_entity.id
_entity.type
_entity.pdbx_description
1 polymer ?
#
loop_
_entity_poly.entity_id
_entity_poly.type
_entity_poly.pdbx_seq_one_letter_code
_entity_poly.pdbx_strand_id
1 'polypeptide(L)'
;MILVSHIGLVFVAGLVTAVATGLGAIPFFFIDEFSDRWNVALWGIASGIMVAASLFGLICEGLQYTAGGLPTLMIGGLLTGVALVEVSDRLLDRIDLGTDDHPVSNHGDAPQGKGADPKDPDTTQSGRVSLASTRFNSGRSVRSMVR
;
A
#
# COMPACT_ATOMS: atom_id res chain seq x y z
N MET A 1 20.48 -40.71 15.73
CA MET A 1 21.58 -39.73 15.51
C MET A 1 21.17 -38.68 14.48
N ILE A 2 20.65 -39.05 13.32
CA ILE A 2 20.24 -38.15 12.22
C ILE A 2 19.20 -37.08 12.64
N LEU A 3 18.17 -37.44 13.42
CA LEU A 3 17.14 -36.51 13.88
C LEU A 3 17.70 -35.34 14.71
N VAL A 4 18.59 -35.65 15.67
CA VAL A 4 19.22 -34.63 16.54
C VAL A 4 20.08 -33.68 15.70
N SER A 5 20.78 -34.20 14.68
CA SER A 5 21.55 -33.38 13.75
C SER A 5 20.66 -32.43 12.94
N HIS A 6 19.54 -32.90 12.37
CA HIS A 6 18.63 -32.01 11.62
C HIS A 6 17.98 -30.94 12.48
N ILE A 7 17.51 -31.31 13.68
CA ILE A 7 16.94 -30.34 14.62
C ILE A 7 18.01 -29.31 15.03
N GLY A 8 19.23 -29.76 15.31
CA GLY A 8 20.36 -28.88 15.60
C GLY A 8 20.68 -27.93 14.43
N LEU A 9 20.66 -28.42 13.19
CA LEU A 9 20.88 -27.58 12.00
C LEU A 9 19.79 -26.52 11.84
N VAL A 10 18.51 -26.88 11.96
CA VAL A 10 17.40 -25.92 11.85
C VAL A 10 17.46 -24.89 12.99
N PHE A 11 17.80 -25.34 14.20
CA PHE A 11 17.97 -24.45 15.35
C PHE A 11 19.09 -23.43 15.13
N VAL A 12 20.28 -23.88 14.70
CA VAL A 12 21.42 -23.00 14.43
C VAL A 12 21.13 -22.08 13.24
N ALA A 13 20.53 -22.59 12.16
CA ALA A 13 20.17 -21.78 11.00
C ALA A 13 19.14 -20.69 11.37
N GLY A 14 18.12 -21.04 12.17
CA GLY A 14 17.15 -20.10 12.70
C GLY A 14 17.78 -19.06 13.63
N LEU A 15 18.70 -19.48 14.51
CA LEU A 15 19.43 -18.59 15.41
C LEU A 15 20.29 -17.59 14.63
N VAL A 16 21.03 -18.06 13.63
CA VAL A 16 21.84 -17.20 12.75
C VAL A 16 20.96 -16.21 12.00
N THR A 17 19.79 -16.64 11.50
CA THR A 17 18.83 -15.76 10.82
C THR A 17 18.30 -14.69 11.77
N ALA A 18 17.91 -15.07 13.00
CA ALA A 18 17.44 -14.13 14.01
C ALA A 18 18.51 -13.09 14.40
N VAL A 19 19.77 -13.54 14.56
CA VAL A 19 20.91 -12.64 14.79
C VAL A 19 21.13 -11.72 13.60
N ALA A 20 21.04 -12.21 12.36
CA ALA A 20 21.18 -11.40 11.16
C ALA A 20 20.08 -10.33 11.04
N THR A 21 18.82 -10.66 11.37
CA THR A 21 17.71 -9.68 11.43
C THR A 21 17.96 -8.63 12.50
N GLY A 22 18.40 -9.03 13.70
CA GLY A 22 18.76 -8.10 14.77
C GLY A 22 19.94 -7.20 14.37
N LEU A 23 20.97 -7.76 13.73
CA LEU A 23 22.13 -7.02 13.24
C LEU A 23 21.74 -6.02 12.13
N GLY A 24 20.80 -6.40 11.27
CA GLY A 24 20.22 -5.52 10.25
C GLY A 24 19.44 -4.33 10.83
N ALA A 25 18.95 -4.44 12.06
CA ALA A 25 18.29 -3.34 12.76
C ALA A 25 19.28 -2.35 13.40
N ILE A 26 20.54 -2.74 13.65
CA ILE A 26 21.57 -1.86 14.25
C ILE A 26 21.75 -0.53 13.52
N PRO A 27 21.91 -0.47 12.18
CA PRO A 27 22.07 0.81 11.48
C PRO A 27 20.89 1.76 11.68
N PHE A 28 19.67 1.26 11.96
CA PHE A 28 18.51 2.10 12.23
C PHE A 28 18.62 2.90 13.55
N PHE A 29 19.48 2.50 14.49
CA PHE A 29 19.69 3.24 15.74
C PHE A 29 20.66 4.42 15.60
N PHE A 30 21.50 4.45 14.55
CA PHE A 30 22.52 5.48 14.37
C PHE A 30 22.14 6.56 13.36
N ILE A 31 21.03 6.35 12.62
CA ILE A 31 20.60 7.22 11.53
C ILE A 31 19.23 7.77 11.89
N ASP A 32 19.19 9.06 12.26
CA ASP A 32 17.96 9.74 12.71
C ASP A 32 16.98 10.04 11.56
N GLU A 33 17.45 10.15 10.31
CA GLU A 33 16.62 10.51 9.16
C GLU A 33 16.87 9.58 7.96
N PHE A 34 16.02 8.56 7.82
CA PHE A 34 15.91 7.80 6.57
C PHE A 34 14.98 8.55 5.61
N SER A 35 15.53 9.07 4.51
CA SER A 35 14.72 9.64 3.44
C SER A 35 13.75 8.59 2.88
N ASP A 36 12.53 9.02 2.52
CA ASP A 36 11.47 8.17 1.95
C ASP A 36 11.98 7.26 0.82
N ARG A 37 12.97 7.71 0.04
CA ARG A 37 13.56 6.92 -1.04
C ARG A 37 14.29 5.66 -0.55
N TRP A 38 14.94 5.70 0.61
CA TRP A 38 15.60 4.54 1.20
C TRP A 38 14.59 3.55 1.78
N ASN A 39 13.54 4.04 2.42
CA ASN A 39 12.45 3.18 2.89
C ASN A 39 11.85 2.43 1.70
N VAL A 40 11.45 3.13 0.64
CA VAL A 40 10.90 2.49 -0.58
C VAL A 40 11.88 1.47 -1.17
N ALA A 41 13.19 1.76 -1.20
CA ALA A 41 14.19 0.80 -1.66
C ALA A 41 14.27 -0.45 -0.77
N LEU A 42 14.23 -0.30 0.56
CA LEU A 42 14.27 -1.42 1.51
C LEU A 42 13.01 -2.30 1.41
N TRP A 43 11.82 -1.69 1.37
CA TRP A 43 10.55 -2.40 1.15
C TRP A 43 10.53 -3.12 -0.21
N GLY A 44 11.09 -2.49 -1.26
CA GLY A 44 11.25 -3.09 -2.58
C GLY A 44 12.21 -4.29 -2.58
N ILE A 45 13.37 -4.17 -1.94
CA ILE A 45 14.34 -5.27 -1.81
C ILE A 45 13.72 -6.43 -1.03
N ALA A 46 13.06 -6.14 0.10
CA ALA A 46 12.43 -7.15 0.95
C ALA A 46 11.35 -7.94 0.19
N SER A 47 10.44 -7.25 -0.49
CA SER A 47 9.42 -7.90 -1.32
C SER A 47 10.05 -8.70 -2.48
N GLY A 48 11.09 -8.17 -3.12
CA GLY A 48 11.82 -8.84 -4.20
C GLY A 48 12.46 -10.16 -3.77
N ILE A 49 13.22 -10.18 -2.68
CA ILE A 49 13.87 -11.40 -2.18
C ILE A 49 12.84 -12.45 -1.73
N MET A 50 11.72 -12.02 -1.15
CA MET A 50 10.67 -12.92 -0.69
C MET A 50 9.94 -13.59 -1.86
N VAL A 51 9.65 -12.84 -2.94
CA VAL A 51 9.09 -13.39 -4.19
C VAL A 51 10.08 -14.34 -4.86
N ALA A 52 11.36 -13.98 -4.94
CA ALA A 52 12.39 -14.83 -5.54
C ALA A 52 12.55 -16.16 -4.77
N ALA A 53 12.60 -16.12 -3.43
CA ALA A 53 12.65 -17.31 -2.60
C ALA A 53 11.41 -18.19 -2.77
N SER A 54 10.22 -17.58 -2.87
CA SER A 54 8.97 -18.31 -3.09
C SER A 54 8.93 -19.00 -4.45
N LEU A 55 9.35 -18.31 -5.52
CA LEU A 55 9.28 -18.88 -6.87
C LEU A 55 10.37 -19.93 -7.12
N PHE A 56 11.63 -19.58 -6.87
CA PHE A 56 12.76 -20.47 -7.18
C PHE A 56 13.03 -21.50 -6.08
N GLY A 57 12.84 -21.14 -4.81
CA GLY A 57 13.11 -22.03 -3.68
C GLY A 57 11.96 -23.00 -3.40
N LEU A 58 10.70 -22.55 -3.51
CA LEU A 58 9.54 -23.36 -3.12
C LEU A 58 8.74 -23.86 -4.33
N ILE A 59 8.37 -22.99 -5.28
CA ILE A 59 7.51 -23.39 -6.41
C ILE A 59 8.26 -24.32 -7.37
N CYS A 60 9.49 -23.99 -7.78
CA CYS A 60 10.28 -24.84 -8.66
C CYS A 60 10.56 -26.22 -8.03
N GLU A 61 10.98 -26.25 -6.76
CA GLU A 61 11.22 -27.50 -6.02
C GLU A 61 9.93 -28.32 -5.84
N GLY A 62 8.82 -27.66 -5.51
CA GLY A 62 7.51 -28.30 -5.33
C GLY A 62 6.96 -28.95 -6.60
N LEU A 63 7.22 -28.33 -7.77
CA LEU A 63 6.88 -28.90 -9.07
C LEU A 63 7.74 -30.12 -9.41
N GLN A 64 9.04 -30.09 -9.08
CA GLN A 64 9.91 -31.26 -9.26
C GLN A 64 9.49 -32.43 -8.37
N TYR A 65 9.11 -32.14 -7.12
CA TYR A 65 8.67 -33.17 -6.18
C TYR A 65 7.33 -33.83 -6.58
N THR A 66 6.50 -33.13 -7.37
CA THR A 66 5.16 -33.61 -7.77
C THR A 66 5.12 -34.18 -9.20
N ALA A 67 6.27 -34.49 -9.81
CA ALA A 67 6.35 -34.99 -11.20
C ALA A 67 5.54 -36.28 -11.50
N GLY A 68 4.96 -36.94 -10.49
CA GLY A 68 4.11 -38.13 -10.63
C GLY A 68 2.60 -37.96 -10.38
N GLY A 69 2.08 -36.75 -10.12
CA GLY A 69 0.64 -36.56 -9.80
C GLY A 69 0.16 -35.11 -9.77
N LEU A 70 -1.13 -34.91 -9.44
CA LEU A 70 -1.67 -33.55 -9.26
C LEU A 70 -1.02 -32.88 -8.03
N PRO A 71 -0.55 -31.62 -8.12
CA PRO A 71 0.10 -30.89 -7.03
C PRO A 71 -0.91 -30.37 -6.00
N THR A 72 -1.88 -31.20 -5.62
CA THR A 72 -2.98 -30.85 -4.72
C THR A 72 -2.47 -30.46 -3.34
N LEU A 73 -1.41 -31.09 -2.83
CA LEU A 73 -0.80 -30.72 -1.55
C LEU A 73 -0.07 -29.38 -1.62
N MET A 74 0.63 -29.10 -2.73
CA MET A 74 1.30 -27.82 -2.94
C MET A 74 0.28 -26.68 -3.06
N ILE A 75 -0.75 -26.88 -3.89
CA ILE A 75 -1.84 -25.90 -4.07
C ILE A 75 -2.60 -25.73 -2.75
N GLY A 76 -2.90 -26.82 -2.05
CA GLY A 76 -3.54 -26.79 -0.74
C GLY A 76 -2.71 -26.03 0.29
N GLY A 77 -1.39 -26.27 0.35
CA GLY A 77 -0.47 -25.56 1.23
C GLY A 77 -0.38 -24.07 0.89
N LEU A 78 -0.30 -23.71 -0.40
CA LEU A 78 -0.28 -22.34 -0.86
C LEU A 78 -1.58 -21.60 -0.50
N LEU A 79 -2.74 -22.18 -0.81
CA LEU A 79 -4.05 -21.61 -0.49
C LEU A 79 -4.24 -21.48 1.02
N THR A 80 -3.82 -22.48 1.79
CA THR A 80 -3.88 -22.44 3.25
C THR A 80 -2.97 -21.34 3.82
N GLY A 81 -1.76 -21.18 3.27
CA GLY A 81 -0.85 -20.11 3.65
C GLY A 81 -1.42 -18.72 3.38
N VAL A 82 -1.98 -18.49 2.19
CA VAL A 82 -2.63 -17.22 1.84
C VAL A 82 -3.86 -16.96 2.72
N ALA A 83 -4.69 -17.98 2.94
CA ALA A 83 -5.86 -17.87 3.81
C ALA A 83 -5.46 -17.55 5.25
N LEU A 84 -4.36 -18.11 5.76
CA LEU A 84 -3.84 -17.81 7.09
C LEU A 84 -3.43 -16.34 7.22
N VAL A 85 -2.73 -15.80 6.22
CA VAL A 85 -2.32 -14.38 6.20
C VAL A 85 -3.54 -13.48 6.17
N GLU A 86 -4.49 -13.72 5.27
CA GLU A 86 -5.73 -12.95 5.14
C GLU A 86 -6.57 -13.00 6.43
N VAL A 87 -6.68 -14.18 7.08
CA VAL A 87 -7.40 -14.31 8.35
C VAL A 87 -6.68 -13.57 9.46
N SER A 88 -5.34 -13.57 9.47
CA SER A 88 -4.56 -12.85 10.47
C SER A 88 -4.78 -11.34 10.34
N ASP A 89 -4.74 -10.81 9.12
CA ASP A 89 -5.00 -9.40 8.81
C ASP A 89 -6.42 -8.98 9.25
N ARG A 90 -7.43 -9.77 8.88
CA ARG A 90 -8.82 -9.53 9.30
C ARG A 90 -9.02 -9.66 10.81
N LEU A 91 -8.26 -10.51 11.48
CA LEU A 91 -8.34 -10.68 12.92
C LEU A 91 -7.71 -9.49 13.64
N LEU A 92 -6.57 -8.99 13.13
CA LEU A 92 -5.89 -7.77 13.59
C LEU A 92 -6.80 -6.54 13.43
N ASP A 93 -7.41 -6.35 12.26
CA ASP A 93 -8.34 -5.24 12.03
C ASP A 93 -9.54 -5.28 12.98
N ARG A 94 -10.04 -6.47 13.33
CA ARG A 94 -11.17 -6.61 14.24
C ARG A 94 -10.83 -6.29 15.69
N ILE A 95 -9.59 -6.53 16.12
CA ILE A 95 -9.15 -6.21 17.49
C ILE A 95 -8.71 -4.76 17.62
N ASP A 96 -8.31 -4.11 16.52
CA ASP A 96 -7.86 -2.70 16.51
C ASP A 96 -9.00 -1.67 16.32
N LEU A 97 -10.26 -2.10 16.45
CA LEU A 97 -11.48 -1.27 16.35
C LEU A 97 -11.72 -0.31 17.54
N GLY A 98 -10.66 0.22 18.17
CA GLY A 98 -10.74 1.06 19.36
C GLY A 98 -9.88 2.32 19.38
N THR A 99 -9.10 2.61 18.33
CA THR A 99 -8.33 3.85 18.26
C THR A 99 -9.07 4.86 17.41
N ASP A 100 -9.73 5.80 18.09
CA ASP A 100 -10.54 6.88 17.55
C ASP A 100 -9.90 7.59 16.36
N ASP A 101 -10.75 7.92 15.39
CA ASP A 101 -10.48 8.78 14.25
C ASP A 101 -9.78 10.08 14.70
N HIS A 102 -8.45 10.15 14.59
CA HIS A 102 -7.79 11.42 14.44
C HIS A 102 -7.94 11.83 12.97
N PRO A 103 -8.75 12.85 12.64
CA PRO A 103 -8.78 13.37 11.29
C PRO A 103 -7.39 13.90 11.01
N VAL A 104 -6.63 13.16 10.19
CA VAL A 104 -5.38 13.64 9.61
C VAL A 104 -5.79 14.81 8.72
N SER A 105 -5.77 16.01 9.29
CA SER A 105 -5.95 17.26 8.56
C SER A 105 -4.84 17.33 7.54
N ASN A 106 -5.19 16.99 6.30
CA ASN A 106 -4.38 17.13 5.11
C ASN A 106 -3.87 18.57 5.01
N HIS A 107 -2.67 18.85 5.53
CA HIS A 107 -1.95 20.09 5.25
C HIS A 107 -1.37 20.00 3.83
N GLY A 108 -2.27 20.12 2.87
CA GLY A 108 -1.99 20.22 1.44
C GLY A 108 -2.32 21.60 0.90
N ASP A 109 -2.17 22.66 1.69
CA ASP A 109 -2.44 24.04 1.28
C ASP A 109 -1.13 24.79 1.06
N ALA A 110 -0.37 24.39 0.04
CA ALA A 110 0.59 25.30 -0.57
C ALA A 110 -0.21 26.21 -1.53
N PRO A 111 -0.14 27.55 -1.39
CA PRO A 111 -0.89 28.46 -2.25
C PRO A 111 -0.42 28.28 -3.69
N GLN A 112 -1.34 27.83 -4.54
CA GLN A 112 -1.10 27.65 -5.96
C GLN A 112 -0.78 29.02 -6.58
N GLY A 113 0.50 29.21 -6.91
CA GLY A 113 1.00 30.39 -7.59
C GLY A 113 0.32 30.58 -8.93
N LYS A 114 -0.61 31.54 -9.00
CA LYS A 114 -1.18 32.05 -10.23
C LYS A 114 -0.20 33.07 -10.84
N GLY A 115 0.81 32.59 -11.55
CA GLY A 115 1.53 33.40 -12.56
C GLY A 115 1.05 32.95 -13.93
N ALA A 116 0.71 33.80 -14.90
CA ALA A 116 0.67 35.24 -15.02
C ALA A 116 -0.26 35.52 -16.23
N ASP A 117 -0.95 36.66 -16.30
CA ASP A 117 -1.14 37.27 -17.62
C ASP A 117 -1.20 38.80 -17.50
N PRO A 118 -0.38 39.55 -18.29
CA PRO A 118 -0.12 40.95 -18.09
C PRO A 118 -1.12 41.78 -18.90
N LYS A 119 -1.86 42.69 -18.23
CA LYS A 119 -2.46 43.88 -18.83
C LYS A 119 -3.10 44.76 -17.74
N ASP A 120 -2.28 45.59 -17.10
CA ASP A 120 -2.74 46.97 -16.84
C ASP A 120 -2.71 47.69 -18.18
N PRO A 121 -3.82 48.33 -18.59
CA PRO A 121 -4.00 49.68 -18.08
C PRO A 121 -5.47 49.99 -17.73
N ASP A 122 -5.61 50.71 -16.62
CA ASP A 122 -6.67 51.65 -16.31
C ASP A 122 -7.47 52.15 -17.53
N THR A 123 -8.69 51.63 -17.76
CA THR A 123 -9.72 52.28 -18.60
C THR A 123 -11.14 51.82 -18.23
N THR A 124 -11.55 51.99 -16.97
CA THR A 124 -12.99 52.03 -16.62
C THR A 124 -13.46 53.49 -16.64
N GLN A 125 -13.61 54.05 -17.85
CA GLN A 125 -14.47 55.22 -18.05
C GLN A 125 -14.96 55.35 -19.50
N SER A 126 -15.78 54.40 -19.93
CA SER A 126 -16.75 54.53 -21.02
C SER A 126 -17.50 53.22 -21.07
N GLY A 127 -18.76 53.10 -20.68
CA GLY A 127 -19.81 54.07 -20.82
C GLY A 127 -21.02 53.28 -21.29
N ARG A 128 -22.00 53.11 -20.39
CA ARG A 128 -23.41 52.89 -20.71
C ARG A 128 -23.77 51.53 -21.35
N VAL A 129 -24.97 51.11 -20.98
CA VAL A 129 -25.80 50.07 -21.64
C VAL A 129 -25.51 48.62 -21.23
N SER A 130 -26.06 48.23 -20.07
CA SER A 130 -26.67 46.89 -19.97
C SER A 130 -27.89 46.97 -19.06
N LEU A 131 -28.91 47.63 -19.60
CA LEU A 131 -30.27 47.69 -19.07
C LEU A 131 -31.10 46.74 -19.93
N ALA A 132 -31.00 45.42 -19.69
CA ALA A 132 -31.95 44.41 -20.16
C ALA A 132 -31.44 42.99 -19.86
N SER A 133 -31.88 42.40 -18.76
CA SER A 133 -32.34 41.00 -18.74
C SER A 133 -32.84 40.59 -17.35
N THR A 134 -33.77 41.39 -16.83
CA THR A 134 -34.86 40.84 -16.02
C THR A 134 -35.70 39.96 -16.95
N ARG A 135 -35.47 38.64 -16.98
CA ARG A 135 -36.53 37.67 -17.34
C ARG A 135 -36.27 36.30 -16.70
N PHE A 136 -37.15 36.01 -15.74
CA PHE A 136 -37.98 34.79 -15.74
C PHE A 136 -37.35 33.52 -15.17
N ASN A 137 -37.24 33.52 -13.84
CA ASN A 137 -37.41 32.32 -13.03
C ASN A 137 -38.86 31.81 -13.19
N SER A 138 -39.03 30.68 -13.86
CA SER A 138 -40.30 29.96 -13.95
C SER A 138 -40.07 28.48 -13.65
N GLY A 139 -40.43 28.09 -12.44
CA GLY A 139 -40.65 26.71 -12.11
C GLY A 139 -41.72 26.09 -13.01
N ARG A 140 -41.52 24.83 -13.37
CA ARG A 140 -42.60 23.84 -13.44
C ARG A 140 -42.00 22.46 -13.68
N SER A 141 -42.52 21.50 -12.90
CA SER A 141 -43.00 20.20 -13.37
C SER A 141 -42.00 19.27 -14.06
N VAL A 142 -42.00 17.96 -13.86
CA VAL A 142 -42.93 16.99 -13.26
C VAL A 142 -42.11 15.70 -13.41
N ARG A 143 -41.79 15.01 -12.32
CA ARG A 143 -42.49 13.80 -11.90
C ARG A 143 -42.60 12.74 -13.02
N SER A 144 -42.20 11.53 -12.63
CA SER A 144 -42.67 10.22 -13.08
C SER A 144 -42.27 9.68 -14.46
N MET A 145 -41.93 8.39 -14.40
CA MET A 145 -42.22 7.35 -15.41
C MET A 145 -41.31 7.27 -16.62
N VAL A 146 -40.16 6.61 -16.46
CA VAL A 146 -39.72 5.61 -17.43
C VAL A 146 -39.27 4.37 -16.66
N ARG A 147 -40.25 3.49 -16.51
CA ARG A 147 -40.23 2.02 -16.56
C ARG A 147 -38.98 1.26 -16.10
#